data_AF-A0A392THT2-F1
#
_entry.id   AF-A0A392THT2-F1
#
_cell.length_a   1.000
_cell.length_b   1.000
_cell.length_c   1.000
_cell.angle_alpha   90.00
_cell.angle_beta   90.00
_cell.angle_gamma   90.00
#
_symmetry.space_group_name_H-M   'P 1'
#
loop_
_entity.id
_entity.type
_entity.pdbx_description
1 polymer ?
#
loop_
_entity_poly.entity_id
_entity_poly.type
_entity_poly.pdbx_seq_one_letter_code
_entity_poly.pdbx_strand_id
1 'polypeptide(L)' 'MVVHQYDMAWRMDVELPEFPPPLMAAVQAYRAQVPLPSYYQLYPQPADIEGHFQRQTA' A
#
# COMPACT_ATOMS: atom_id res chain seq x y z
N MET A 1 10.23 -13.44 2.91
CA MET A 1 10.82 -12.85 1.69
C MET A 1 9.75 -12.51 0.64
N VAL A 2 8.93 -13.47 0.17
CA VAL A 2 7.88 -13.25 -0.85
C VAL A 2 6.78 -12.27 -0.43
N VAL A 3 6.20 -12.47 0.77
CA VAL A 3 5.17 -11.57 1.33
C VAL A 3 5.68 -10.14 1.43
N HIS A 4 6.90 -9.95 1.94
CA HIS A 4 7.50 -8.63 2.08
C HIS A 4 7.71 -7.94 0.71
N GLN A 5 8.07 -8.69 -0.33
CA GLN A 5 8.22 -8.15 -1.68
C GLN A 5 6.87 -7.71 -2.26
N TYR A 6 5.83 -8.52 -2.10
CA TYR A 6 4.46 -8.16 -2.49
C TYR A 6 3.96 -6.92 -1.74
N ASP A 7 4.22 -6.86 -0.43
CA ASP A 7 3.77 -5.76 0.42
C ASP A 7 4.48 -4.45 0.10
N MET A 8 5.78 -4.49 -0.22
CA MET A 8 6.49 -3.30 -0.67
C MET A 8 6.00 -2.83 -2.03
N ALA A 9 5.76 -3.74 -2.97
CA ALA A 9 5.22 -3.38 -4.28
C ALA A 9 3.83 -2.74 -4.16
N TRP A 10 2.96 -3.35 -3.35
CA TRP A 10 1.64 -2.81 -3.02
C TRP A 10 1.69 -1.45 -2.32
N ARG A 11 2.61 -1.27 -1.37
CA ARG A 11 2.76 0.01 -0.65
C ARG A 11 3.28 1.12 -1.55
N MET A 12 4.22 0.82 -2.44
CA MET A 12 4.79 1.83 -3.32
C MET A 12 3.91 2.11 -4.54
N ASP A 13 2.76 1.42 -4.68
CA ASP A 13 1.90 1.50 -5.86
C ASP A 13 2.67 1.22 -7.16
N VAL A 14 3.58 0.24 -7.09
CA VAL A 14 4.38 -0.22 -8.22
C VAL A 14 3.87 -1.57 -8.71
N GLU A 15 4.39 -2.02 -9.86
CA GLU A 15 4.01 -3.29 -10.45
C GLU A 15 4.18 -4.45 -9.46
N LEU A 16 3.11 -5.23 -9.30
CA LEU A 16 3.09 -6.35 -8.38
C LEU A 16 3.93 -7.50 -8.94
N PRO A 17 4.80 -8.10 -8.11
CA PRO A 17 5.61 -9.23 -8.56
C PRO A 17 4.72 -10.43 -8.91
N GLU A 18 4.99 -11.04 -10.06
CA GLU A 18 4.34 -12.29 -10.45
C GLU A 18 4.95 -13.46 -9.66
N PHE A 19 4.11 -14.19 -8.94
CA PHE A 19 4.52 -15.41 -8.24
C PHE A 19 3.75 -16.64 -8.74
N PRO A 20 4.37 -17.83 -8.66
CA PRO A 20 3.68 -19.09 -8.85
C PRO A 20 2.39 -19.18 -8.00
N PRO A 21 1.33 -19.85 -8.48
CA PRO A 21 0.03 -19.89 -7.79
C PRO A 21 0.08 -20.27 -6.30
N PRO A 22 0.89 -21.27 -5.85
CA PRO A 22 0.98 -21.61 -4.43
C PRO A 22 1.54 -20.47 -3.56
N LEU A 23 2.48 -19.69 -4.10
CA LEU A 23 3.08 -18.55 -3.40
C LEU A 23 2.11 -17.37 -3.35
N MET A 24 1.38 -17.10 -4.44
CA MET A 24 0.30 -16.11 -4.41
C MET A 24 -0.78 -16.45 -3.39
N ALA A 25 -1.18 -17.72 -3.28
CA ALA A 25 -2.14 -18.16 -2.28
C ALA A 25 -1.65 -17.91 -0.84
N ALA A 26 -0.37 -18.18 -0.56
CA ALA A 26 0.24 -17.90 0.74
C ALA A 26 0.28 -16.39 1.06
N VAL A 27 0.59 -15.55 0.06
CA VAL A 27 0.57 -14.09 0.20
C VAL A 27 -0.83 -13.58 0.51
N GLN A 28 -1.85 -14.06 -0.20
CA GLN A 28 -3.25 -13.70 0.03
C GLN A 28 -3.74 -14.16 1.41
N ALA A 29 -3.42 -15.38 1.82
CA ALA A 29 -3.79 -15.92 3.13
C ALA A 29 -3.15 -15.12 4.27
N TYR A 30 -1.90 -14.68 4.11
CA TYR A 30 -1.24 -13.79 5.06
C TYR A 30 -1.91 -12.42 5.12
N ARG A 31 -2.21 -11.81 3.96
CA ARG A 31 -2.87 -10.51 3.86
C ARG A 31 -4.28 -10.49 4.45
N ALA A 32 -5.00 -11.62 4.41
CA ALA A 32 -6.29 -11.77 5.07
C ALA A 32 -6.17 -11.78 6.61
N GLN A 33 -5.05 -12.26 7.15
CA GLN A 33 -4.79 -12.27 8.60
C GLN A 33 -4.22 -10.93 9.10
N VAL A 34 -3.38 -10.29 8.30
CA VAL A 34 -2.71 -9.03 8.64
C VAL A 34 -3.03 -8.01 7.55
N PRO A 35 -4.15 -7.27 7.68
CA PRO A 35 -4.48 -6.21 6.74
C PRO A 35 -3.43 -5.10 6.85
N LEU A 36 -2.65 -4.93 5.79
CA LEU A 36 -1.67 -3.87 5.68
C LEU A 36 -2.30 -2.69 4.93
N PRO A 37 -2.36 -1.50 5.53
CA PRO A 37 -2.90 -0.33 4.86
C PRO A 37 -2.00 0.08 3.69
N SER A 38 -2.63 0.53 2.61
CA SER A 38 -1.97 1.14 1.45
C SER A 38 -1.31 2.47 1.84
N TYR A 39 -0.28 2.88 1.09
CA TYR A 39 0.43 4.14 1.34
C TYR A 39 -0.49 5.36 1.30
N TYR A 40 -1.43 5.40 0.36
CA TYR A 40 -2.44 6.48 0.28
C TYR A 40 -3.45 6.47 1.43
N GLN A 41 -3.57 5.36 2.15
CA GLN A 41 -4.38 5.32 3.38
C GLN A 41 -3.59 5.83 4.59
N LEU A 42 -2.25 5.78 4.54
CA LEU A 42 -1.38 6.17 5.64
C LEU A 42 -0.91 7.63 5.55
N TYR A 43 -0.83 8.19 4.35
CA TYR A 43 -0.28 9.53 4.13
C TYR A 43 -1.26 10.44 3.38
N PRO A 44 -1.33 11.72 3.76
CA PRO A 44 -2.09 12.72 3.01
C PRO A 44 -1.56 12.81 1.57
N GLN A 45 -2.46 12.86 0.61
CA GLN A 45 -2.05 13.11 -0.77
C GLN A 45 -1.63 14.57 -0.93
N PRO A 46 -0.84 14.91 -1.97
CA PRO A 46 -0.46 16.29 -2.24
C PRO A 46 -1.66 17.26 -2.26
N ALA A 47 -2.81 16.84 -2.79
CA ALA A 47 -4.05 17.63 -2.77
C ALA A 47 -4.59 17.88 -1.36
N ASP A 48 -4.47 16.91 -0.45
CA ASP A 48 -4.86 17.05 0.96
C ASP A 48 -3.92 18.00 1.70
N ILE A 49 -2.63 17.97 1.34
CA ILE A 49 -1.59 18.84 1.89
C ILE A 49 -1.82 20.29 1.42
N GLU A 50 -2.06 20.51 0.12
CA GLU A 50 -2.36 21.83 -0.45
C GLU A 50 -3.64 22.42 0.17
N GLY A 51 -4.70 21.61 0.27
CA GLY A 51 -5.95 22.02 0.91
C GLY A 51 -5.78 22.34 2.40
N HIS A 52 -4.86 21.68 3.11
CA HIS A 52 -4.53 22.01 4.49
C HIS A 52 -3.91 23.41 4.60
N PHE A 53 -2.92 23.74 3.77
CA PHE A 53 -2.29 25.06 3.80
C PHE A 53 -3.23 26.19 3.38
N GLN A 54 -4.08 25.98 2.37
CA GLN A 54 -5.06 26.99 1.94
C GLN A 54 -6.06 27.35 3.06
N ARG A 55 -6.48 26.37 3.88
CA ARG A 55 -7.37 26.62 5.03
C ARG A 55 -6.67 27.33 6.20
N GLN A 56 -5.35 27.25 6.29
CA GLN A 56 -4.57 27.93 7.34
C GLN A 56 -4.30 29.41 7.02
N THR A 57 -4.37 29.80 5.75
CA THR A 57 -4.15 31.18 5.30
C THR A 57 -5.43 32.02 5.19
N ALA A 58 -6.59 31.44 5.54
CA ALA A 58 -7.90 32.08 5.49
C ALA A 58 -8.29 32.74 6.81
#